data_AF-A0A9E0ME70-F1
#
_entry.id   AF-A0A9E0ME70-F1
#
_cell.length_a   1.000
_cell.length_b   1.000
_cell.length_c   1.000
_cell.angle_alpha   90.00
_cell.angle_beta   90.00
_cell.angle_gamma   90.00
#
_symmetry.space_group_name_H-M   'P 1'
#
loop_
_entity.id
_entity.type
_entity.pdbx_description
1 polymer ?
#
loop_
_entity_poly.entity_id
_entity_poly.type
_entity_poly.pdbx_seq_one_letter_code
_entity_poly.pdbx_strand_id
1 'polypeptide(L)'
;MNHIDQLVEQHIRESESHMKHIDELMAKAQEARKRNQHPAQPDLAQLEQNRMHMAQELHGLRQEPRPASAEMAERSKGLTGMLRSLGAELEKALVAVVDQNKH
;
A
#
# COMPACT_ATOMS: atom_id res chain seq x y z
N MET A 1 -8.20 20.39 17.91
CA MET A 1 -7.37 19.75 16.86
C MET A 1 -7.40 20.68 15.66
N ASN A 2 -6.24 21.13 15.18
CA ASN A 2 -6.13 22.10 14.08
C ASN A 2 -6.51 21.45 12.73
N HIS A 3 -6.85 22.25 11.72
CA HIS A 3 -7.15 21.78 10.37
C HIS A 3 -6.03 20.89 9.79
N ILE A 4 -4.76 21.26 10.02
CA ILE A 4 -3.60 20.47 9.59
C ILE A 4 -3.54 19.11 10.31
N ASP A 5 -3.87 19.07 11.61
CA ASP A 5 -3.93 17.80 12.35
C ASP A 5 -5.02 16.88 11.78
N GLN A 6 -6.19 17.45 11.45
CA GLN A 6 -7.30 16.69 10.87
C GLN A 6 -6.95 16.14 9.48
N LEU A 7 -6.26 16.93 8.67
CA LEU A 7 -5.81 16.53 7.34
C LEU A 7 -4.78 15.40 7.41
N VAL A 8 -3.77 15.53 8.28
CA VAL A 8 -2.79 14.47 8.52
C VAL A 8 -3.47 13.20 9.01
N GLU A 9 -4.40 13.31 9.95
CA GLU A 9 -5.13 12.15 10.47
C GLU A 9 -6.00 11.49 9.40
N GLN A 10 -6.60 12.27 8.50
CA GLN A 10 -7.32 11.74 7.34
C GLN A 10 -6.38 10.96 6.43
N HIS A 11 -5.24 11.53 6.04
CA HIS A 11 -4.26 10.86 5.19
C HIS A 11 -3.72 9.57 5.83
N ILE A 12 -3.46 9.57 7.14
CA ILE A 12 -3.03 8.38 7.88
C ILE A 12 -4.10 7.28 7.78
N ARG A 13 -5.37 7.59 8.05
CA ARG A 13 -6.46 6.60 7.95
C ARG A 13 -6.64 6.07 6.53
N GLU A 14 -6.53 6.92 5.53
CA GLU A 14 -6.56 6.51 4.11
C GLU A 14 -5.38 5.59 3.78
N SER A 15 -4.17 5.96 4.22
CA SER A 15 -2.97 5.13 4.06
C SER A 15 -3.11 3.77 4.74
N GLU A 16 -3.65 3.72 5.96
CA GLU A 16 -3.94 2.47 6.68
C GLU A 16 -4.93 1.59 5.90
N SER A 17 -5.95 2.19 5.29
CA SER A 17 -6.90 1.46 4.45
C SER A 17 -6.23 0.89 3.19
N HIS A 18 -5.40 1.68 2.51
CA HIS A 18 -4.67 1.22 1.34
C HIS A 18 -3.65 0.12 1.67
N MET A 19 -2.97 0.22 2.82
CA MET A 19 -2.08 -0.83 3.31
C MET A 19 -2.79 -2.16 3.51
N LYS A 20 -3.96 -2.15 4.15
CA LYS A 20 -4.78 -3.37 4.32
C LYS A 20 -5.16 -3.98 2.98
N HIS A 21 -5.57 -3.14 2.03
CA HIS A 21 -5.93 -3.59 0.68
C HIS A 21 -4.74 -4.23 -0.05
N ILE A 22 -3.55 -3.63 0.05
CA ILE A 22 -2.31 -4.22 -0.51
C ILE A 22 -2.02 -5.58 0.14
N ASP A 23 -2.17 -5.70 1.47
CA ASP A 23 -1.96 -6.96 2.19
C ASP A 23 -2.93 -8.06 1.70
N GLU A 24 -4.20 -7.72 1.47
CA GLU A 24 -5.19 -8.64 0.89
C GLU A 24 -4.83 -9.08 -0.53
N LEU A 25 -4.37 -8.15 -1.37
CA LEU A 25 -3.94 -8.45 -2.73
C LEU A 25 -2.69 -9.34 -2.73
N MET A 26 -1.71 -9.06 -1.87
CA MET A 26 -0.52 -9.91 -1.73
C MET A 26 -0.88 -11.32 -1.29
N ALA A 27 -1.81 -11.48 -0.34
CA ALA A 27 -2.31 -12.79 0.07
C ALA A 27 -2.94 -13.54 -1.10
N LYS A 28 -3.80 -12.87 -1.89
CA LYS A 28 -4.39 -13.45 -3.12
C LYS A 28 -3.31 -13.87 -4.14
N ALA A 29 -2.27 -13.06 -4.30
CA ALA A 29 -1.15 -13.36 -5.21
C ALA A 29 -0.38 -14.60 -4.76
N GLN A 30 -0.10 -14.71 -3.46
CA GLN A 30 0.55 -15.88 -2.88
C GLN A 30 -0.30 -17.15 -2.99
N GLU A 31 -1.62 -17.04 -2.81
CA GLU A 31 -2.54 -18.17 -3.03
C GLU A 31 -2.56 -18.61 -4.50
N ALA A 32 -2.64 -17.67 -5.44
CA ALA A 32 -2.58 -17.96 -6.87
C ALA A 32 -1.27 -18.67 -7.25
N ARG A 33 -0.13 -18.23 -6.69
CA ARG A 33 1.19 -18.88 -6.84
C ARG A 33 1.20 -20.32 -6.34
N LYS A 34 0.59 -20.59 -5.18
CA LYS A 34 0.55 -21.95 -4.61
C LYS A 34 -0.31 -22.88 -5.45
N ARG A 35 -1.39 -22.36 -6.05
CA ARG A 35 -2.32 -23.14 -6.89
C ARG A 35 -1.75 -23.41 -8.28
N ASN A 36 -1.08 -22.43 -8.89
CA ASN A 36 -0.56 -22.52 -10.25
C ASN A 36 0.93 -22.16 -10.28
N GLN A 37 1.78 -23.11 -10.70
CA GLN A 37 3.23 -22.96 -10.88
C GLN A 37 3.60 -22.04 -12.06
N HIS A 38 2.90 -20.92 -12.26
CA HIS A 38 3.16 -20.02 -13.38
C HIS A 38 4.37 -19.08 -13.09
N PRO A 39 5.30 -18.93 -14.06
CA PRO A 39 6.54 -18.16 -13.90
C PRO A 39 6.38 -16.64 -14.10
N ALA A 40 5.24 -16.16 -14.62
CA ALA A 40 4.98 -14.73 -14.79
C ALA A 40 4.32 -14.15 -13.52
N GLN A 41 5.08 -14.09 -12.43
CA GLN A 41 4.60 -13.46 -11.21
C GLN A 41 5.25 -12.09 -11.04
N PRO A 42 4.50 -11.07 -10.59
CA PRO A 42 5.13 -9.85 -10.12
C PRO A 42 6.17 -10.21 -9.06
N ASP A 43 7.27 -9.44 -8.99
CA ASP A 43 8.31 -9.67 -8.00
C ASP A 43 7.74 -9.42 -6.59
N LEU A 44 7.17 -10.48 -6.01
CA LEU A 44 6.52 -10.44 -4.69
C LEU A 44 7.51 -10.03 -3.60
N ALA A 45 8.81 -10.32 -3.78
CA ALA A 45 9.83 -9.91 -2.82
C ALA A 45 10.03 -8.39 -2.86
N GLN A 46 10.09 -7.79 -4.06
CA GLN A 46 10.15 -6.33 -4.20
C GLN A 46 8.88 -5.65 -3.66
N LEU A 47 7.70 -6.24 -3.90
CA LEU A 47 6.44 -5.70 -3.39
C LEU A 47 6.36 -5.78 -1.86
N GLU A 48 6.83 -6.87 -1.27
CA GLU A 48 6.90 -7.02 0.19
C GLU A 48 7.87 -6.00 0.80
N GLN A 49 9.03 -5.77 0.18
CA GLN A 49 9.96 -4.72 0.60
C GLN A 49 9.33 -3.33 0.53
N ASN A 50 8.65 -3.01 -0.58
CA ASN A 50 7.94 -1.74 -0.74
C ASN A 50 6.85 -1.56 0.32
N ARG A 51 6.08 -2.62 0.59
CA ARG A 51 5.06 -2.65 1.65
C ARG A 51 5.67 -2.43 3.03
N MET A 52 6.81 -3.06 3.35
CA MET A 52 7.51 -2.87 4.62
C MET A 52 7.98 -1.43 4.80
N HIS A 53 8.58 -0.85 3.76
CA HIS A 53 9.03 0.55 3.77
C HIS A 53 7.86 1.51 4.00
N MET A 54 6.74 1.33 3.30
CA MET A 54 5.55 2.16 3.49
C MET A 54 4.92 2.00 4.87
N ALA A 55 4.94 0.80 5.45
CA ALA A 55 4.49 0.57 6.83
C ALA A 55 5.35 1.32 7.85
N GLN A 56 6.67 1.39 7.63
CA GLN A 56 7.59 2.14 8.47
C GLN A 56 7.33 3.65 8.37
N GLU A 57 7.15 4.19 7.17
CA GLU A 57 6.80 5.61 6.98
C GLU A 57 5.48 5.97 7.65
N LEU A 58 4.45 5.12 7.50
CA LEU A 58 3.15 5.31 8.15
C LEU A 58 3.27 5.29 9.68
N HIS A 59 4.10 4.40 10.21
CA HIS A 59 4.38 4.34 11.63
C HIS A 59 5.11 5.59 12.13
N GLY A 60 6.09 6.10 11.38
CA GLY A 60 6.76 7.37 11.69
C GLY A 60 5.78 8.54 11.75
N LEU A 61 4.88 8.66 10.76
CA LEU A 61 3.83 9.67 10.74
C LEU A 61 2.85 9.56 11.93
N ARG A 62 2.63 8.35 12.46
CA ARG A 62 1.80 8.17 13.66
C ARG A 62 2.51 8.60 14.95
N GLN A 63 3.83 8.52 15.00
CA GLN A 63 4.62 8.82 16.19
C GLN A 63 5.05 10.29 16.28
N GLU A 64 4.96 11.03 15.20
CA GLU A 64 5.32 12.44 15.20
C GLU A 64 4.46 13.28 16.16
N PRO A 65 5.09 14.19 16.93
CA PRO A 65 4.40 15.02 17.89
C PRO A 65 3.38 15.94 17.22
N ARG A 66 2.28 16.20 17.94
CA ARG A 66 1.24 17.17 17.55
C ARG A 66 1.51 18.52 18.23
N PRO A 67 1.14 19.67 17.61
CA PRO A 67 0.38 19.79 16.36
C PRO A 67 1.22 19.49 15.12
N ALA A 68 0.57 18.92 14.11
CA ALA A 68 1.18 18.56 12.85
C ALA A 68 1.66 19.80 12.07
N SER A 69 2.80 19.66 11.42
CA SER A 69 3.37 20.67 10.52
C SER A 69 2.79 20.54 9.10
N ALA A 70 2.95 21.60 8.30
CA ALA A 70 2.63 21.52 6.87
C ALA A 70 3.47 20.47 6.13
N GLU A 71 4.73 20.28 6.54
CA GLU A 71 5.60 19.23 6.01
C GLU A 71 5.03 17.84 6.29
N MET A 72 4.49 17.62 7.48
CA MET A 72 3.83 16.36 7.84
C MET A 72 2.57 16.11 6.98
N ALA A 73 1.80 17.16 6.68
CA ALA A 73 0.66 17.07 5.78
C ALA A 73 1.08 16.67 4.36
N GLU A 74 2.15 17.24 3.82
CA GLU A 74 2.67 16.88 2.50
C GLU A 74 3.26 15.47 2.48
N ARG A 75 4.02 15.07 3.51
CA ARG A 75 4.55 13.71 3.63
C ARG A 75 3.45 12.66 3.70
N SER A 76 2.43 12.88 4.54
CA SER A 76 1.29 11.97 4.66
C SER A 76 0.49 11.86 3.35
N LYS A 77 0.29 12.97 2.64
CA LYS A 77 -0.33 12.99 1.31
C LYS A 77 0.48 12.20 0.27
N GLY A 78 1.80 12.40 0.26
CA GLY A 78 2.73 11.67 -0.61
C GLY A 78 2.65 10.17 -0.38
N LEU A 79 2.64 9.74 0.89
CA LEU A 79 2.48 8.34 1.27
C LEU A 79 1.15 7.75 0.77
N THR A 80 0.03 8.45 0.98
CA THR A 80 -1.28 8.02 0.46
C THR A 80 -1.24 7.85 -1.07
N GLY A 81 -0.59 8.77 -1.79
CA GLY A 81 -0.44 8.69 -3.24
C GLY A 81 0.35 7.45 -3.69
N MET A 82 1.48 7.16 -3.03
CA MET A 82 2.31 5.98 -3.33
C MET A 82 1.55 4.67 -3.06
N LEU A 83 0.85 4.58 -1.93
CA LEU A 83 0.07 3.40 -1.57
C LEU A 83 -1.04 3.11 -2.58
N ARG A 84 -1.75 4.14 -3.03
CA ARG A 84 -2.79 4.00 -4.06
C ARG A 84 -2.21 3.47 -5.38
N SER A 85 -1.06 4.00 -5.81
CA SER A 85 -0.41 3.56 -7.05
C SER A 85 0.06 2.11 -6.95
N LEU A 86 0.70 1.74 -5.84
CA LEU A 86 1.16 0.37 -5.59
C LEU A 86 0.00 -0.63 -5.60
N GLY A 87 -1.11 -0.30 -4.92
CA GLY A 87 -2.31 -1.14 -4.93
C GLY A 87 -2.84 -1.36 -6.36
N ALA A 88 -2.92 -0.29 -7.16
CA ALA A 88 -3.40 -0.39 -8.55
C ALA A 88 -2.48 -1.21 -9.46
N GLU A 89 -1.16 -1.13 -9.28
CA GLU A 89 -0.21 -1.96 -10.02
C GLU A 89 -0.34 -3.45 -9.65
N LEU A 90 -0.48 -3.74 -8.36
CA LEU A 90 -0.66 -5.10 -7.86
C LEU A 90 -1.99 -5.71 -8.33
N GLU A 91 -3.08 -4.93 -8.34
CA GLU A 91 -4.36 -5.36 -8.92
C GLU A 91 -4.23 -5.73 -10.39
N LYS A 92 -3.59 -4.88 -11.19
CA LYS A 92 -3.38 -5.16 -12.63
C LYS A 92 -2.56 -6.43 -12.84
N ALA A 93 -1.50 -6.61 -12.06
CA ALA A 93 -0.68 -7.82 -12.12
C ALA A 93 -1.49 -9.07 -11.74
N LEU A 94 -2.34 -8.99 -10.72
CA LEU A 94 -3.20 -10.09 -10.30
C LEU A 94 -4.26 -10.45 -11.34
N VAL A 95 -4.93 -9.45 -11.93
CA VAL A 95 -5.92 -9.67 -13.00
C VAL A 95 -5.26 -10.35 -14.20
N ALA A 96 -4.08 -9.89 -14.63
CA ALA A 96 -3.35 -10.51 -15.72
C ALA A 96 -3.04 -11.99 -15.46
N VAL A 97 -2.64 -12.34 -14.24
CA VAL A 97 -2.38 -13.74 -13.85
C VAL A 97 -3.67 -14.58 -13.81
N VAL A 98 -4.79 -14.01 -13.34
CA VAL A 98 -6.07 -14.72 -13.28
C VAL A 98 -6.66 -14.96 -14.67
N ASP A 99 -6.62 -13.96 -15.55
CA ASP A 99 -7.17 -14.08 -16.91
C ASP A 99 -6.35 -15.04 -17.77
N GLN A 100 -5.03 -15.11 -17.59
CA GLN A 100 -4.18 -16.12 -18.23
C GLN A 100 -4.51 -17.56 -17.81
N ASN A 101 -5.12 -17.78 -16.63
CA ASN A 101 -5.53 -19.11 -16.17
C ASN A 101 -6.91 -19.57 -16.70
N LYS A 102 -7.63 -18.72 -17.45
CA LYS A 102 -8.95 -19.07 -18.02
C LYS A 102 -8.92 -19.53 -19.48
N HIS A 103 -7.76 -19.48 -20.12
CA HIS A 103 -7.52 -19.90 -21.52
C HIS A 103 -6.64 -21.14 -21.57
#